data_AF-A0A7S2FYM0-F1
#
_entry.id   AF-A0A7S2FYM0-F1
#
_cell.length_a   1.000
_cell.length_b   1.000
_cell.length_c   1.000
_cell.angle_alpha   90.00
_cell.angle_beta   90.00
_cell.angle_gamma   90.00
#
_symmetry.space_group_name_H-M   'P 1'
#
loop_
_entity.id
_entity.type
_entity.pdbx_description
1 polymer ?
#
loop_
_entity_poly.entity_id
_entity_poly.type
_entity_poly.pdbx_seq_one_letter_code
_entity_poly.pdbx_strand_id
1 'polypeptide(L)'
;WQPYLSHNELLGLLKTADVALDPFYFGGDGTTREAIEMGVPVVTYPHDALGSRWTAAMYDLMGIDTARGWPTVPVLAQADKEKYAEVAVAVAKDTDGHATVLRGLLKERKHLL
;
A
#
# COMPACT_ATOMS: atom_id res chain seq x y z
N TRP A 1 5.14 -20.03 -1.51
CA TRP A 1 4.83 -20.10 -0.06
C TRP A 1 6.15 -19.97 0.67
N GLN A 2 6.25 -19.02 1.61
CA GLN A 2 7.46 -18.79 2.40
C GLN A 2 7.22 -19.26 3.84
N PRO A 3 8.19 -19.93 4.49
CA PRO A 3 8.12 -20.23 5.91
C PRO A 3 8.31 -18.95 6.74
N TYR A 4 8.37 -19.09 8.07
CA TYR A 4 8.81 -17.98 8.92
C TYR A 4 10.18 -17.45 8.46
N LEU A 5 10.28 -16.12 8.38
CA LEU A 5 11.50 -15.40 8.03
C LEU A 5 11.93 -14.57 9.22
N SER A 6 13.25 -14.42 9.42
CA SER A 6 13.75 -13.38 10.31
C SER A 6 13.32 -12.00 9.80
N HIS A 7 13.30 -10.99 10.67
CA HIS A 7 12.84 -9.65 10.27
C HIS A 7 13.64 -9.07 9.08
N ASN A 8 14.96 -9.28 9.04
CA ASN A 8 15.78 -8.82 7.90
C ASN A 8 15.46 -9.55 6.59
N GLU A 9 15.16 -10.85 6.66
CA GLU A 9 14.73 -11.63 5.48
C GLU A 9 13.35 -11.19 5.01
N LEU A 10 12.43 -10.86 5.92
CA LEU A 10 11.14 -10.26 5.59
C LEU A 10 11.31 -8.92 4.87
N LEU A 11 12.13 -8.01 5.40
CA LEU A 11 12.42 -6.72 4.74
C LEU A 11 13.07 -6.91 3.37
N GLY A 12 13.99 -7.87 3.25
CA GLY A 12 14.61 -8.26 1.99
C GLY A 12 13.57 -8.75 0.97
N LEU A 13 12.63 -9.60 1.41
CA LEU A 13 11.52 -10.07 0.58
C LEU A 13 10.61 -8.91 0.16
N LEU A 14 10.19 -8.06 1.10
CA LEU A 14 9.35 -6.91 0.81
C LEU A 14 9.99 -6.02 -0.25
N LYS A 15 11.28 -5.72 -0.13
CA LYS A 15 12.03 -4.91 -1.11
C LYS A 15 11.99 -5.46 -2.55
N THR A 16 11.79 -6.76 -2.72
CA THR A 16 11.66 -7.39 -4.05
C THR A 16 10.24 -7.33 -4.63
N ALA A 17 9.24 -6.97 -3.83
CA ALA A 17 7.86 -6.91 -4.27
C ALA A 17 7.58 -5.64 -5.09
N ASP A 18 6.84 -5.78 -6.19
CA ASP A 18 6.36 -4.65 -6.99
C ASP A 18 5.24 -3.89 -6.28
N VAL A 19 4.36 -4.63 -5.61
CA VAL A 19 3.21 -4.13 -4.85
C VAL A 19 2.88 -5.13 -3.73
N ALA A 20 2.44 -4.61 -2.58
CA ALA A 20 1.87 -5.39 -1.49
C ALA A 20 0.35 -5.19 -1.41
N LEU A 21 -0.35 -6.24 -0.98
CA LEU A 21 -1.81 -6.30 -0.93
C LEU A 21 -2.24 -6.48 0.52
N ASP A 22 -2.96 -5.49 1.07
CA ASP A 22 -3.54 -5.61 2.42
C ASP A 22 -4.66 -6.66 2.43
N PRO A 23 -4.75 -7.50 3.47
CA PRO A 23 -5.87 -8.39 3.65
C PRO A 23 -7.17 -7.65 3.98
N PHE A 24 -8.30 -8.29 3.67
CA PHE A 24 -9.62 -7.78 4.03
C PHE A 24 -9.90 -7.88 5.54
N TYR A 25 -10.77 -6.99 6.04
CA TYR A 25 -11.24 -6.86 7.43
C TYR A 25 -10.20 -6.41 8.46
N PHE A 26 -8.96 -6.86 8.36
CA PHE A 26 -7.85 -6.39 9.17
C PHE A 26 -6.67 -6.08 8.25
N GLY A 27 -6.46 -4.80 7.96
CA GLY A 27 -5.39 -4.35 7.08
C GLY A 27 -4.02 -4.45 7.77
N GLY A 28 -2.97 -4.10 7.04
CA GLY A 28 -1.64 -4.00 7.61
C GLY A 28 -1.51 -2.81 8.57
N ASP A 29 -0.54 -2.92 9.48
CA ASP A 29 -0.09 -1.86 10.38
C ASP A 29 1.44 -1.84 10.37
N GLY A 30 2.10 -2.63 11.24
CA GLY A 30 3.55 -2.77 11.24
C GLY A 30 4.12 -3.24 9.90
N THR A 31 3.48 -4.23 9.26
CA THR A 31 3.89 -4.73 7.94
C THR A 31 3.72 -3.69 6.83
N THR A 32 2.73 -2.80 6.95
CA THR A 32 2.56 -1.66 6.03
C THR A 32 3.68 -0.65 6.21
N ARG A 33 4.04 -0.33 7.46
CA ARG A 33 5.17 0.57 7.75
C ARG A 33 6.48 0.01 7.19
N GLU A 34 6.72 -1.29 7.34
CA GLU A 34 7.88 -2.00 6.79
C GLU A 34 7.90 -1.96 5.25
N ALA A 35 6.75 -2.22 4.60
CA ALA A 35 6.61 -2.12 3.15
C ALA A 35 6.91 -0.70 2.65
N ILE A 36 6.36 0.32 3.31
CA ILE A 36 6.63 1.74 3.02
C ILE A 36 8.12 2.07 3.19
N GLU A 37 8.77 1.56 4.24
CA GLU A 37 10.20 1.77 4.44
C GLU A 37 11.05 1.18 3.32
N MET A 38 10.64 0.02 2.80
CA MET A 38 11.25 -0.63 1.64
C MET A 38 10.84 0.01 0.30
N GLY A 39 10.01 1.06 0.33
CA GLY A 39 9.52 1.76 -0.86
C GLY A 39 8.56 0.90 -1.68
N VAL A 40 7.78 0.04 -1.04
CA VAL A 40 6.80 -0.85 -1.67
C VAL A 40 5.41 -0.24 -1.51
N PRO A 41 4.69 0.03 -2.61
CA PRO A 41 3.30 0.46 -2.56
C PRO A 41 2.40 -0.63 -1.94
N VAL A 42 1.44 -0.22 -1.11
CA VAL A 42 0.45 -1.10 -0.48
C VAL A 42 -0.94 -0.73 -0.99
N VAL A 43 -1.63 -1.67 -1.62
CA VAL A 43 -3.04 -1.52 -2.00
C VAL A 43 -3.91 -1.96 -0.82
N THR A 44 -4.84 -1.10 -0.40
CA THR A 44 -5.68 -1.32 0.78
C THR A 44 -7.18 -1.22 0.51
N TYR A 45 -7.96 -1.77 1.42
CA TYR A 45 -9.43 -1.80 1.37
C TYR A 45 -9.95 -1.28 2.71
N PRO A 46 -10.04 0.05 2.90
CA PRO A 46 -10.58 0.60 4.14
C PRO A 46 -12.06 0.26 4.27
N HIS A 47 -12.45 -0.25 5.44
CA HIS A 47 -13.82 -0.62 5.78
C HIS A 47 -14.22 -0.02 7.14
N ASP A 48 -15.32 -0.52 7.71
CA ASP A 48 -15.91 0.02 8.94
C ASP A 48 -15.05 -0.24 10.19
N ALA A 49 -14.23 -1.30 10.18
CA ALA A 49 -13.34 -1.63 11.29
C ALA A 49 -12.10 -0.72 11.31
N LEU A 50 -11.69 -0.25 12.49
CA LEU A 50 -10.50 0.59 12.66
C LEU A 50 -9.25 -0.05 12.06
N GLY A 51 -9.04 -1.35 12.31
CA GLY A 51 -7.88 -2.10 11.82
C GLY A 51 -7.75 -2.16 10.29
N SER A 52 -8.81 -1.89 9.54
CA SER A 52 -8.77 -1.83 8.07
C SER A 52 -8.32 -0.46 7.53
N ARG A 53 -8.21 0.56 8.38
CA ARG A 53 -7.96 1.95 7.97
C ARG A 53 -6.55 2.45 8.27
N TRP A 54 -5.67 1.63 8.85
CA TRP A 54 -4.31 2.03 9.20
C TRP A 54 -3.48 2.43 7.98
N THR A 55 -3.40 1.58 6.96
CA THR A 55 -2.70 1.89 5.70
C THR A 55 -3.24 3.17 5.06
N ALA A 56 -4.56 3.35 5.03
CA ALA A 56 -5.19 4.57 4.51
C ALA A 56 -4.76 5.81 5.31
N ALA A 57 -4.75 5.73 6.64
CA ALA A 57 -4.31 6.81 7.51
C ALA A 57 -2.81 7.13 7.34
N MET A 58 -1.95 6.12 7.14
CA MET A 58 -0.54 6.34 6.84
C MET A 58 -0.35 7.12 5.53
N TYR A 59 -1.11 6.78 4.49
CA TYR A 59 -1.07 7.54 3.24
C TYR A 59 -1.53 9.00 3.41
N ASP A 60 -2.59 9.22 4.18
CA ASP A 60 -3.10 10.56 4.51
C ASP A 60 -2.05 11.39 5.27
N LEU A 61 -1.39 10.81 6.28
CA LEU A 61 -0.31 11.46 7.04
C LEU A 61 0.88 11.85 6.16
N MET A 62 1.22 11.03 5.16
CA MET A 62 2.24 11.35 4.17
C MET A 62 1.75 12.36 3.10
N GLY A 63 0.51 12.81 3.15
CA GLY A 63 -0.11 13.66 2.12
C GLY A 63 -0.16 12.99 0.74
N ILE A 64 -0.13 11.66 0.70
CA ILE A 64 -0.36 10.85 -0.51
C ILE A 64 -1.89 10.73 -0.60
N ASP A 65 -2.48 11.85 -0.99
CA ASP A 65 -3.88 12.18 -0.78
C ASP A 65 -4.82 11.28 -1.59
N THR A 66 -5.59 10.46 -0.87
CA THR A 66 -6.62 9.57 -1.42
C THR A 66 -7.99 10.28 -1.59
N ALA A 67 -8.13 11.53 -1.13
CA ALA A 67 -9.41 12.23 -0.99
C ALA A 67 -9.52 13.58 -1.74
N ARG A 68 -8.43 14.29 -2.07
CA ARG A 68 -8.46 15.62 -2.74
C ARG A 68 -8.28 15.61 -4.26
N GLY A 69 -8.69 14.53 -4.92
CA GLY A 69 -8.89 14.54 -6.38
C GLY A 69 -7.64 14.25 -7.22
N TRP A 70 -6.68 13.49 -6.71
CA TRP A 70 -5.73 12.80 -7.58
C TRP A 70 -6.42 11.57 -8.20
N PRO A 71 -6.49 11.43 -9.53
CA PRO A 71 -7.05 10.24 -10.18
C PRO A 71 -6.08 9.04 -10.22
N THR A 72 -4.84 9.16 -9.74
CA THR A 72 -3.76 8.30 -10.26
C THR A 72 -3.27 7.21 -9.30
N VAL A 73 -3.83 7.03 -8.10
CA VAL A 73 -3.63 5.75 -7.37
C VAL A 73 -4.76 5.47 -6.38
N PRO A 74 -5.72 4.59 -6.70
CA PRO A 74 -6.74 4.23 -5.75
C PRO A 74 -6.20 3.14 -4.83
N VAL A 75 -5.28 3.42 -3.90
CA VAL A 75 -4.96 2.44 -2.84
C VAL A 75 -6.16 2.18 -1.92
N LEU A 76 -7.29 2.86 -2.12
CA LEU A 76 -8.54 2.64 -1.42
C LEU A 76 -9.58 2.12 -2.41
N ALA A 77 -9.76 0.81 -2.46
CA ALA A 77 -11.01 0.28 -2.97
C ALA A 77 -12.05 0.45 -1.86
N GLN A 78 -12.80 1.55 -1.88
CA GLN A 78 -13.92 1.70 -0.96
C GLN A 78 -15.08 0.84 -1.48
N ALA A 79 -15.76 0.11 -0.59
CA ALA A 79 -17.06 -0.54 -0.81
C ALA A 79 -17.15 -1.69 -1.84
N ASP A 80 -16.13 -1.95 -2.67
CA ASP A 80 -16.21 -2.92 -3.78
C ASP A 80 -14.93 -3.78 -3.91
N LYS A 81 -15.07 -5.11 -3.88
CA LYS A 81 -13.95 -6.07 -3.94
C LYS A 81 -13.37 -6.20 -5.34
N GLU A 82 -14.21 -6.08 -6.36
CA GLU A 82 -13.82 -6.02 -7.76
C GLU A 82 -12.95 -4.79 -7.98
N LYS A 83 -13.29 -3.67 -7.34
CA LYS A 83 -12.47 -2.45 -7.40
C LYS A 83 -11.08 -2.65 -6.78
N TYR A 84 -10.98 -3.40 -5.68
CA TYR A 84 -9.69 -3.73 -5.06
C TYR A 84 -8.80 -4.51 -6.03
N ALA A 85 -9.37 -5.51 -6.71
CA ALA A 85 -8.65 -6.30 -7.70
C ALA A 85 -8.20 -5.45 -8.91
N GLU A 86 -9.06 -4.56 -9.41
CA GLU A 86 -8.71 -3.64 -10.51
C GLU A 86 -7.51 -2.76 -10.16
N VAL A 87 -7.52 -2.18 -8.96
CA VAL A 87 -6.40 -1.37 -8.46
C VAL A 87 -5.14 -2.19 -8.36
N ALA A 88 -5.20 -3.36 -7.71
CA ALA A 88 -4.06 -4.23 -7.54
C ALA A 88 -3.40 -4.56 -8.88
N VAL A 89 -4.22 -4.86 -9.89
CA VAL A 89 -3.74 -5.13 -11.25
C VAL A 89 -3.14 -3.88 -11.90
N ALA A 90 -3.77 -2.72 -11.77
CA ALA A 90 -3.27 -1.48 -12.36
C ALA A 90 -1.92 -1.06 -11.77
N VAL A 91 -1.77 -1.15 -10.45
CA VAL A 91 -0.50 -0.86 -9.75
C VAL A 91 0.56 -1.90 -10.13
N ALA A 92 0.21 -3.20 -10.16
CA ALA A 92 1.16 -4.25 -10.53
C ALA A 92 1.65 -4.14 -11.98
N LYS A 93 0.79 -3.74 -12.92
CA LYS A 93 1.17 -3.56 -14.33
C LYS A 93 1.95 -2.28 -14.59
N ASP A 94 1.82 -1.30 -13.70
CA ASP A 94 2.39 0.04 -13.83
C ASP A 94 2.10 0.71 -15.19
N THR A 95 0.98 0.37 -15.84
CA THR A 95 0.66 0.81 -17.22
C THR A 95 0.66 2.33 -17.36
N ASP A 96 0.20 3.01 -16.31
CA ASP A 96 0.07 4.47 -16.23
C ASP A 96 1.14 5.11 -15.32
N GLY A 97 2.17 4.34 -14.91
CA GLY A 97 3.24 4.80 -14.01
C GLY A 97 2.84 4.98 -12.54
N HIS A 98 1.68 4.44 -12.15
CA HIS A 98 1.13 4.55 -10.79
C HIS A 98 2.08 4.04 -9.71
N ALA A 99 2.66 2.85 -9.89
CA ALA A 99 3.61 2.28 -8.93
C ALA A 99 4.91 3.08 -8.92
N THR A 100 5.39 3.51 -10.09
CA THR A 100 6.59 4.36 -10.18
C THR A 100 6.44 5.67 -9.41
N VAL A 101 5.31 6.37 -9.58
CA VAL A 101 5.02 7.61 -8.86
C VAL A 101 4.89 7.36 -7.35
N LEU A 102 4.15 6.33 -6.94
CA LEU A 102 4.03 5.97 -5.52
C LEU A 102 5.39 5.71 -4.88
N ARG A 103 6.26 4.96 -5.55
CA ARG A 103 7.61 4.67 -5.04
C ARG A 103 8.41 5.96 -4.82
N GLY A 104 8.29 6.92 -5.74
CA GLY A 104 8.85 8.27 -5.58
C GLY A 104 8.32 8.97 -4.34
N LEU A 105 6.99 9.04 -4.21
CA LEU A 105 6.34 9.67 -3.05
C LEU A 105 6.69 8.98 -1.73
N LEU A 106 6.69 7.64 -1.68
CA LEU A 106 7.09 6.89 -0.49
C LEU A 106 8.53 7.22 -0.10
N LYS A 107 9.46 7.22 -1.07
CA LYS A 107 10.85 7.59 -0.82
C LYS A 107 10.99 9.01 -0.26
N GLU A 108 10.23 9.95 -0.80
CA GLU A 108 10.26 11.35 -0.40
C GLU A 108 9.59 11.59 0.95
N ARG A 109 8.51 10.86 1.27
CA ARG A 109 7.57 11.25 2.34
C ARG A 109 7.45 10.26 3.49
N LYS A 110 8.06 9.07 3.40
CA LYS A 110 8.03 8.08 4.50
C LYS A 110 8.56 8.59 5.85
N HIS A 111 9.34 9.67 5.85
CA HIS A 111 9.83 10.33 7.06
C HIS A 111 8.73 11.09 7.84
N LEU A 112 7.53 11.23 7.25
CA LEU A 112 6.35 11.84 7.87
C LEU A 112 5.51 10.84 8.68
N LEU A 113 5.89 9.55 8.68
CA LEU A 113 5.29 8.47 9.48
C LEU A 113 6.14 8.17 10.71
#